data_AF-A0A945GRS3-F1
#
_entry.id   AF-A0A945GRS3-F1
#
_cell.length_a   1.000
_cell.length_b   1.000
_cell.length_c   1.000
_cell.angle_alpha   90.00
_cell.angle_beta   90.00
_cell.angle_gamma   90.00
#
_symmetry.space_group_name_H-M   'P 1'
#
loop_
_entity.id
_entity.type
_entity.pdbx_description
1 polymer ?
#
loop_
_entity_poly.entity_id
_entity_poly.type
_entity_poly.pdbx_seq_one_letter_code
_entity_poly.pdbx_strand_id
1 'polypeptide(L)'
;MDEKELRERVLNFLYGGMSADEEEAFRAELEECADLARLLAEEERFHGALPLGSGAEVPEEMLQENRVLMRAALRRAGEVVPSVWARMAEVMGGWLPQIGYAGGVLAILLCGVLLGRTAFAPGVEREEIGRVVDLRVRSFDAASGRVWLELNAISRVELEGNLGDREVQELLATALQGDMEPGARLQVAGLLRYQATTTEIRQALIYALLQDENPGVRIEAVEGLRELAGDDQV
;
A
#
# COMPACT_ATOMS: atom_id res chain seq x y z
N MET A 1 -10.53 6.67 -45.19
CA MET A 1 -11.13 7.62 -44.25
C MET A 1 -10.99 9.01 -44.84
N ASP A 2 -11.98 9.88 -44.69
CA ASP A 2 -11.89 11.26 -45.21
C ASP A 2 -10.90 12.07 -44.34
N GLU A 3 -10.16 13.01 -44.92
CA GLU A 3 -9.13 13.80 -44.20
C GLU A 3 -9.75 14.62 -43.05
N LYS A 4 -11.00 15.06 -43.23
CA LYS A 4 -11.77 15.77 -42.20
C LYS A 4 -12.07 14.91 -40.97
N GLU A 5 -12.44 13.66 -41.20
CA GLU A 5 -12.78 12.70 -40.14
C GLU A 5 -11.54 12.32 -39.32
N LEU A 6 -10.39 12.18 -39.99
CA LEU A 6 -9.09 12.00 -39.37
C LEU A 6 -8.71 13.19 -38.47
N ARG A 7 -8.88 14.43 -38.95
CA ARG A 7 -8.59 15.64 -38.18
C ARG A 7 -9.51 15.79 -36.97
N GLU A 8 -10.79 15.47 -37.11
CA GLU A 8 -11.75 15.50 -36.00
C GLU A 8 -11.37 14.53 -34.88
N ARG A 9 -10.93 13.31 -35.22
CA ARG A 9 -10.44 12.34 -34.23
C ARG A 9 -9.18 12.83 -33.51
N VAL A 10 -8.24 13.44 -34.23
CA VAL A 10 -7.02 14.05 -33.64
C VAL A 10 -7.38 15.17 -32.65
N LEU A 11 -8.35 16.03 -33.01
CA LEU A 11 -8.80 17.11 -32.11
C LEU A 11 -9.50 16.55 -30.87
N ASN A 12 -10.35 15.53 -31.01
CA ASN A 12 -10.99 14.88 -29.86
C ASN A 12 -9.95 14.24 -28.92
N PHE A 13 -8.89 13.65 -29.46
CA PHE A 13 -7.77 13.14 -28.65
C PHE A 13 -7.06 14.28 -27.90
N LEU A 14 -6.64 15.35 -28.59
CA LEU A 14 -5.88 16.45 -28.00
C LEU A 14 -6.65 17.23 -26.92
N TYR A 15 -7.97 17.36 -27.08
CA TYR A 15 -8.83 18.12 -26.15
C TYR A 15 -9.56 17.24 -25.13
N GLY A 16 -9.20 15.95 -25.00
CA GLY A 16 -9.74 15.06 -23.99
C GLY A 16 -11.21 14.67 -24.20
N GLY A 17 -11.68 14.66 -25.45
CA GLY A 17 -13.02 14.24 -25.85
C GLY A 17 -13.19 12.72 -26.00
N MET A 18 -12.13 11.94 -25.74
CA MET A 18 -12.12 10.47 -25.82
C MET A 18 -12.17 9.84 -24.43
N SER A 19 -12.85 8.70 -24.30
CA SER A 19 -12.75 7.83 -23.13
C SER A 19 -11.41 7.07 -23.10
N ALA A 20 -11.05 6.50 -21.95
CA ALA A 20 -9.77 5.77 -21.79
C ALA A 20 -9.59 4.63 -22.80
N ASP A 21 -10.67 3.87 -23.06
CA ASP A 21 -10.66 2.76 -24.01
C ASP A 21 -10.48 3.24 -25.47
N GLU A 22 -11.10 4.37 -25.82
CA GLU A 22 -10.98 4.99 -27.14
C GLU A 22 -9.59 5.59 -27.36
N GLU A 23 -8.98 6.13 -26.31
CA GLU A 23 -7.63 6.68 -26.35
C GLU A 23 -6.58 5.59 -26.61
N GLU A 24 -6.72 4.44 -25.95
CA GLU A 24 -5.84 3.29 -26.16
C GLU A 24 -5.95 2.74 -27.59
N ALA A 25 -7.18 2.61 -28.11
CA ALA A 25 -7.42 2.22 -29.49
C ALA A 25 -6.85 3.24 -30.51
N PHE A 26 -7.00 4.53 -30.23
CA PHE A 26 -6.44 5.60 -31.06
C PHE A 26 -4.91 5.58 -31.07
N ARG A 27 -4.26 5.37 -29.91
CA ARG A 27 -2.80 5.25 -29.81
C ARG A 27 -2.26 4.05 -30.60
N ALA A 28 -2.93 2.90 -30.55
CA ALA A 28 -2.57 1.74 -31.35
C ALA A 28 -2.68 2.04 -32.87
N GLU A 29 -3.74 2.72 -33.30
CA GLU A 29 -3.92 3.12 -34.70
C GLU A 29 -2.88 4.16 -35.15
N LEU A 30 -2.37 4.99 -34.22
CA LEU A 30 -1.34 5.99 -34.47
C LEU A 30 0.03 5.39 -34.79
N GLU A 31 0.34 4.21 -34.22
CA GLU A 31 1.57 3.46 -34.52
C GLU A 31 1.52 2.84 -35.93
N GLU A 32 0.33 2.49 -36.41
CA GLU A 32 0.14 1.85 -37.71
C GLU A 32 -0.08 2.85 -38.86
N CYS A 33 -0.66 4.03 -38.58
CA CYS A 33 -1.05 5.01 -39.60
C CYS A 33 -0.17 6.27 -39.62
N ALA A 34 0.70 6.37 -40.62
CA ALA A 34 1.58 7.53 -40.81
C ALA A 34 0.83 8.86 -41.07
N ASP A 35 -0.36 8.81 -41.67
CA ASP A 35 -1.17 10.02 -41.93
C ASP A 35 -1.74 10.62 -40.64
N LEU A 36 -2.21 9.77 -39.71
CA LEU A 36 -2.66 10.17 -38.37
C LEU A 36 -1.52 10.81 -37.56
N ALA A 37 -0.35 10.17 -37.56
CA ALA A 37 0.83 10.70 -36.88
C ALA A 37 1.27 12.05 -37.45
N ARG A 38 1.18 12.24 -38.77
CA ARG A 38 1.49 13.52 -39.42
C ARG A 38 0.51 14.62 -39.03
N LEU A 39 -0.80 14.33 -39.02
CA LEU A 39 -1.83 15.30 -38.65
C LEU A 39 -1.74 15.68 -37.17
N LEU A 40 -1.49 14.72 -36.28
CA LEU A 40 -1.25 14.99 -34.85
C LEU A 40 -0.06 15.94 -34.66
N ALA A 41 1.06 15.65 -35.31
CA ALA A 41 2.26 16.50 -35.22
C ALA A 41 2.06 17.90 -35.82
N GLU A 42 1.16 18.06 -36.80
CA GLU A 42 0.80 19.36 -37.36
C GLU A 42 -0.03 20.19 -36.36
N GLU A 43 -1.05 19.59 -35.75
CA GLU A 43 -1.88 20.24 -34.72
C GLU A 43 -1.08 20.58 -33.45
N GLU A 44 -0.21 19.68 -32.97
CA GLU A 44 0.66 19.96 -31.82
C GLU A 44 1.61 21.14 -32.07
N ARG A 45 2.17 21.24 -33.29
CA ARG A 45 3.00 22.40 -33.68
C ARG A 45 2.20 23.68 -33.73
N PHE A 46 0.96 23.62 -34.22
CA PHE A 46 0.07 24.77 -34.24
C PHE A 46 -0.26 25.22 -32.81
N HIS A 47 -0.60 24.30 -31.91
CA HIS A 47 -0.83 24.60 -30.50
C HIS A 47 0.40 25.18 -29.80
N GLY A 48 1.59 24.64 -30.07
CA GLY A 48 2.85 25.16 -29.52
C GLY A 48 3.21 26.56 -30.04
N ALA A 49 2.71 26.94 -31.22
CA ALA A 49 2.90 28.28 -31.79
C ALA A 49 1.87 29.30 -31.31
N LEU A 50 0.73 28.85 -30.74
CA LEU A 50 -0.23 29.76 -30.12
C LEU A 50 0.42 30.38 -28.88
N PRO A 51 0.44 31.72 -28.76
CA PRO A 51 0.82 32.34 -27.51
C PRO A 51 -0.21 31.90 -26.47
N LEU A 52 0.20 31.00 -25.57
CA LEU A 52 -0.52 30.74 -24.34
C LEU A 52 -0.75 32.12 -23.72
N GLY A 53 -2.01 32.56 -23.68
CA GLY A 53 -2.37 33.84 -23.05
C GLY A 53 -1.70 33.91 -21.70
N SER A 54 -1.30 35.10 -21.25
CA SER A 54 -0.57 35.28 -19.99
C SER A 54 -1.17 34.37 -18.93
N GLY A 55 -0.47 33.25 -18.65
CA GLY A 55 -0.98 32.26 -17.72
C GLY A 55 -1.33 32.97 -16.43
N ALA A 56 -2.37 32.53 -15.73
CA ALA A 56 -2.69 33.09 -14.43
C ALA A 56 -1.39 33.21 -13.63
N GLU A 57 -1.00 34.43 -13.26
CA GLU A 57 0.22 34.66 -12.48
C GLU A 57 0.08 33.80 -11.23
N VAL A 58 0.86 32.71 -11.16
CA VAL A 58 0.80 31.79 -10.03
C VAL A 58 1.30 32.58 -8.83
N PRO A 59 0.48 32.79 -7.78
CA PRO A 59 0.90 33.56 -6.63
C PRO A 59 2.14 32.90 -5.99
N GLU A 60 3.13 33.71 -5.62
CA GLU A 60 4.38 33.19 -5.04
C GLU A 60 4.12 32.37 -3.76
N GLU A 61 3.05 32.69 -3.02
CA GLU A 61 2.58 31.93 -1.86
C GLU A 61 2.25 30.47 -2.19
N MET A 62 1.56 30.23 -3.31
CA MET A 62 1.17 28.89 -3.75
C MET A 62 2.38 28.07 -4.23
N LEU A 63 3.40 28.73 -4.79
CA LEU A 63 4.69 28.11 -5.11
C LEU A 63 5.48 27.77 -3.85
N GLN A 64 5.47 28.64 -2.84
CA GLN A 64 6.13 28.37 -1.57
C GLN A 64 5.50 27.18 -0.84
N GLU A 65 4.17 27.11 -0.81
CA GLU A 65 3.42 26.00 -0.21
C GLU A 65 3.74 24.67 -0.91
N ASN A 66 3.68 24.63 -2.25
CA ASN A 66 4.05 23.43 -3.01
C ASN A 66 5.51 22.99 -2.78
N ARG A 67 6.45 23.94 -2.68
CA ARG A 67 7.85 23.62 -2.36
C ARG A 67 8.00 23.01 -0.98
N VAL A 68 7.24 23.49 0.01
CA VAL A 68 7.24 22.92 1.36
C VAL A 68 6.67 21.50 1.33
N LEU A 69 5.53 21.29 0.66
CA LEU A 69 4.93 19.96 0.50
C LEU A 69 5.85 18.99 -0.21
N MET A 70 6.48 19.41 -1.31
CA MET A 70 7.44 18.59 -2.06
C MET A 70 8.66 18.22 -1.21
N ARG A 71 9.20 19.15 -0.43
CA ARG A 71 10.32 18.85 0.49
C ARG A 71 9.90 17.88 1.59
N ALA A 72 8.69 17.99 2.11
CA ALA A 72 8.15 17.04 3.08
C ALA A 72 7.99 15.65 2.47
N ALA A 73 7.45 15.56 1.24
CA ALA A 73 7.32 14.32 0.49
C ALA A 73 8.68 13.68 0.18
N LEU A 74 9.67 14.47 -0.26
CA LEU A 74 11.03 14.00 -0.52
C LEU A 74 11.77 13.57 0.74
N ARG A 75 11.49 14.16 1.91
CA ARG A 75 12.05 13.67 3.18
C ARG A 75 11.44 12.31 3.55
N ARG A 76 10.14 12.16 3.35
CA ARG A 76 9.43 10.89 3.57
C ARG A 76 9.87 9.80 2.57
N ALA A 77 10.20 10.18 1.34
CA ALA A 77 10.76 9.28 0.32
C ALA A 77 12.27 9.05 0.48
N GLY A 78 12.98 10.04 1.06
CA GLY A 78 14.41 10.04 1.34
C GLY A 78 14.80 9.30 2.62
N GLU A 79 13.82 8.89 3.42
CA GLU A 79 13.92 7.74 4.33
C GLU A 79 13.99 6.44 3.49
N VAL A 80 15.02 6.36 2.63
CA VAL A 80 15.44 5.13 2.00
C VAL A 80 15.98 4.27 3.13
N VAL A 81 15.19 3.30 3.57
CA VAL A 81 15.61 2.24 4.48
C VAL A 81 16.98 1.75 3.97
N PRO A 82 18.06 1.82 4.76
CA PRO A 82 19.39 1.49 4.26
C PRO A 82 19.33 0.08 3.70
N SER A 83 19.54 -0.03 2.39
CA SER A 83 19.44 -1.28 1.66
C SER A 83 20.27 -2.34 2.38
N VAL A 84 19.59 -3.39 2.84
CA VAL A 84 20.21 -4.53 3.52
C VAL A 84 21.38 -5.08 2.68
N TRP A 85 21.27 -4.98 1.35
CA TRP A 85 22.33 -5.31 0.39
C TRP A 85 23.57 -4.43 0.48
N ALA A 86 23.41 -3.12 0.73
CA ALA A 86 24.55 -2.21 0.90
C ALA A 86 25.33 -2.53 2.19
N ARG A 87 24.63 -2.84 3.29
CA ARG A 87 25.26 -3.27 4.55
C ARG A 87 25.91 -4.64 4.42
N MET A 88 25.29 -5.56 3.70
CA MET A 88 25.84 -6.90 3.44
C MET A 88 27.09 -6.83 2.54
N ALA A 89 27.13 -5.92 1.56
CA ALA A 89 28.29 -5.72 0.70
C ALA A 89 29.52 -5.20 1.46
N GLU A 90 29.35 -4.28 2.42
CA GLU A 90 30.44 -3.80 3.27
C GLU A 90 31.03 -4.92 4.14
N VAL A 91 30.17 -5.77 4.71
CA VAL A 91 30.57 -6.90 5.55
C VAL A 91 31.28 -7.98 4.71
N MET A 92 30.75 -8.30 3.52
CA MET A 92 31.33 -9.29 2.61
C MET A 92 32.67 -8.83 2.00
N GLY A 93 32.85 -7.52 1.79
CA GLY A 93 34.09 -6.95 1.25
C GLY A 93 35.33 -7.20 2.13
N GLY A 94 35.14 -7.38 3.45
CA GLY A 94 36.23 -7.67 4.39
C GLY A 94 36.64 -9.15 4.45
N TRP A 95 35.76 -10.08 4.06
CA TRP A 95 35.97 -11.53 4.23
C TRP A 95 36.46 -12.23 2.95
N LEU A 96 36.24 -11.62 1.78
CA LEU A 96 36.55 -12.22 0.48
C LEU A 96 38.05 -12.49 0.18
N PRO A 97 39.05 -11.69 0.59
CA PRO A 97 40.43 -11.94 0.16
C PRO A 97 41.15 -13.08 0.90
N GLN A 98 40.57 -13.65 1.97
CA GLN A 98 41.22 -14.67 2.81
C GLN A 98 40.74 -16.10 2.56
N ILE A 99 39.63 -16.27 1.84
CA ILE A 99 39.04 -17.58 1.58
C ILE A 99 39.40 -17.98 0.14
N GLY A 100 40.39 -18.86 -0.03
CA GLY A 100 40.74 -19.38 -1.35
C GLY A 100 39.52 -19.96 -2.07
N TYR A 101 39.53 -19.97 -3.41
CA TYR A 101 38.39 -20.34 -4.26
C TYR A 101 37.65 -21.63 -3.85
N ALA A 102 38.38 -22.62 -3.30
CA ALA A 102 37.78 -23.86 -2.79
C ALA A 102 36.94 -23.68 -1.50
N GLY A 103 37.35 -22.77 -0.60
CA GLY A 103 36.61 -22.47 0.63
C GLY A 103 35.34 -21.66 0.35
N GLY A 104 35.38 -20.77 -0.65
CA GLY A 104 34.20 -20.01 -1.09
C GLY A 104 33.10 -20.92 -1.64
N VAL A 105 33.46 -21.92 -2.46
CA VAL A 105 32.49 -22.88 -3.02
C VAL A 105 31.84 -23.73 -1.92
N LEU A 106 32.62 -24.21 -0.95
CA LEU A 106 32.08 -25.01 0.17
C LEU A 106 31.14 -24.17 1.05
N ALA A 107 31.48 -22.89 1.29
CA ALA A 107 30.64 -21.98 2.06
C ALA A 107 29.31 -21.67 1.36
N ILE A 108 29.32 -21.45 0.03
CA ILE A 108 28.09 -21.26 -0.75
C ILE A 108 27.22 -22.51 -0.73
N LEU A 109 27.82 -23.71 -0.86
CA LEU A 109 27.10 -24.98 -0.78
C LEU A 109 26.48 -25.19 0.62
N LEU A 110 27.22 -24.90 1.69
CA LEU A 110 26.71 -24.99 3.06
C LEU A 110 25.62 -23.97 3.34
N CYS A 111 25.78 -22.72 2.91
CA CYS A 111 24.72 -21.70 2.99
C CYS A 111 23.49 -22.12 2.20
N GLY A 112 23.64 -22.63 0.98
CA GLY A 112 22.52 -23.10 0.16
C GLY A 112 21.78 -24.27 0.80
N VAL A 113 22.49 -25.23 1.41
CA VAL A 113 21.88 -26.37 2.12
C VAL A 113 21.22 -25.93 3.42
N LEU A 114 21.82 -25.01 4.18
CA LEU A 114 21.24 -24.47 5.41
C LEU A 114 20.01 -23.62 5.10
N LEU A 115 20.08 -22.74 4.10
CA LEU A 115 18.98 -21.88 3.67
C LEU A 115 17.87 -22.72 3.03
N GLY A 116 18.21 -23.74 2.25
CA GLY A 116 17.25 -24.73 1.75
C GLY A 116 16.58 -25.52 2.87
N ARG A 117 17.31 -25.87 3.94
CA ARG A 117 16.73 -26.52 5.12
C ARG A 117 15.82 -25.61 5.95
N THR A 118 16.06 -24.30 5.96
CA THR A 118 15.23 -23.36 6.73
C THR A 118 14.06 -22.80 5.91
N ALA A 119 14.25 -22.55 4.62
CA ALA A 119 13.24 -22.02 3.71
C ALA A 119 12.31 -23.10 3.14
N PHE A 120 12.78 -24.35 3.02
CA PHE A 120 11.95 -25.50 2.62
C PHE A 120 11.69 -26.48 3.77
N ALA A 121 12.03 -26.13 5.02
CA ALA A 121 11.39 -26.79 6.15
C ALA A 121 9.90 -26.43 6.13
N PRO A 122 8.99 -27.39 6.41
CA PRO A 122 7.57 -27.07 6.61
C PRO A 122 7.45 -26.31 7.94
N GLY A 123 7.71 -25.00 7.89
CA GLY A 123 7.71 -24.10 9.01
C GLY A 123 7.25 -22.74 8.52
N VAL A 124 6.07 -22.33 9.00
CA VAL A 124 5.36 -21.08 8.75
C VAL A 124 6.32 -19.92 8.42
N GLU A 125 6.35 -19.52 7.14
CA GLU A 125 7.07 -18.34 6.69
C GLU A 125 6.42 -17.12 7.34
N ARG A 126 7.12 -16.52 8.30
CA ARG A 126 6.80 -15.20 8.85
C ARG A 126 7.37 -14.17 7.89
N GLU A 127 6.72 -14.04 6.74
CA GLU A 127 6.98 -13.00 5.76
C GLU A 127 6.58 -11.66 6.39
N GLU A 128 7.49 -10.69 6.40
CA GLU A 128 7.23 -9.34 6.91
C GLU A 128 5.93 -8.83 6.29
N ILE A 129 4.93 -8.59 7.14
CA ILE A 129 3.60 -8.15 6.72
C ILE A 129 3.77 -6.75 6.10
N GLY A 130 3.98 -6.73 4.79
CA GLY A 130 3.90 -5.53 3.97
C GLY A 130 2.54 -4.91 4.21
N ARG A 131 2.55 -3.64 4.65
CA ARG A 131 1.41 -2.71 4.80
C ARG A 131 0.08 -3.36 4.42
N VAL A 132 -0.62 -3.90 5.41
CA VAL A 132 -1.96 -4.50 5.25
C VAL A 132 -2.83 -3.51 4.50
N VAL A 133 -3.23 -3.86 3.26
CA VAL A 133 -4.01 -2.97 2.39
C VAL A 133 -5.51 -3.15 2.66
N ASP A 134 -5.94 -4.37 3.03
CA ASP A 134 -7.32 -4.63 3.45
C ASP A 134 -7.38 -5.94 4.27
N LEU A 135 -8.06 -5.93 5.43
CA LEU A 135 -8.19 -7.08 6.33
C LEU A 135 -9.67 -7.41 6.52
N ARG A 136 -10.07 -8.66 6.29
CA ARG A 136 -11.46 -9.09 6.41
C ARG A 136 -11.60 -10.26 7.36
N VAL A 137 -12.59 -10.22 8.22
CA VAL A 137 -12.93 -11.33 9.12
C VAL A 137 -13.86 -12.29 8.38
N ARG A 138 -13.49 -13.57 8.25
CA ARG A 138 -14.36 -14.59 7.65
C ARG A 138 -15.29 -15.24 8.67
N SER A 139 -14.72 -15.63 9.80
CA SER A 139 -15.47 -16.29 10.88
C SER A 139 -14.76 -16.08 12.22
N PHE A 140 -15.57 -16.06 13.26
CA PHE A 140 -15.12 -15.99 14.65
C PHE A 140 -15.97 -16.92 15.51
N ASP A 141 -15.30 -17.73 16.32
CA ASP A 141 -15.93 -18.58 17.33
C ASP A 141 -15.63 -18.01 18.73
N ALA A 142 -16.62 -17.38 19.34
CA ALA A 142 -16.48 -16.76 20.67
C ALA A 142 -16.20 -17.76 21.79
N ALA A 143 -16.57 -19.04 21.63
CA ALA A 143 -16.35 -20.05 22.67
C ALA A 143 -14.90 -20.55 22.71
N SER A 144 -14.26 -20.68 21.54
CA SER A 144 -12.86 -21.11 21.42
C SER A 144 -11.87 -19.97 21.22
N GLY A 145 -12.35 -18.77 20.89
CA GLY A 145 -11.54 -17.62 20.51
C GLY A 145 -10.91 -17.75 19.12
N ARG A 146 -11.24 -18.77 18.32
CA ARG A 146 -10.66 -18.95 16.98
C ARG A 146 -11.20 -17.92 15.99
N VAL A 147 -10.31 -17.35 15.20
CA VAL A 147 -10.60 -16.35 14.17
C VAL A 147 -9.96 -16.80 12.86
N TRP A 148 -10.74 -16.74 11.78
CA TRP A 148 -10.23 -16.85 10.41
C TRP A 148 -10.25 -15.47 9.76
N LEU A 149 -9.07 -15.02 9.36
CA LEU A 149 -8.82 -13.72 8.74
C LEU A 149 -8.41 -13.90 7.29
N GLU A 150 -8.88 -13.02 6.43
CA GLU A 150 -8.48 -12.90 5.03
C GLU A 150 -7.75 -11.57 4.87
N LEU A 151 -6.45 -11.61 4.59
CA LEU A 151 -5.61 -10.45 4.36
C LEU A 151 -5.41 -10.27 2.86
N ASN A 152 -5.82 -9.11 2.35
CA ASN A 152 -5.55 -8.69 0.99
C ASN A 152 -4.28 -7.82 1.01
N ALA A 153 -3.14 -8.44 0.78
CA ALA A 153 -1.88 -7.76 0.50
C ALA A 153 -1.55 -7.93 -1.01
N ILE A 154 -0.29 -7.74 -1.41
CA ILE A 154 0.19 -8.04 -2.78
C ILE A 154 -0.15 -9.48 -3.19
N SER A 155 -0.33 -10.37 -2.20
CA SER A 155 -0.97 -11.68 -2.32
C SER A 155 -2.10 -11.81 -1.28
N ARG A 156 -3.11 -12.63 -1.61
CA ARG A 156 -4.18 -12.99 -0.65
C ARG A 156 -3.65 -14.05 0.32
N VAL A 157 -3.74 -13.77 1.61
CA VAL A 157 -3.32 -14.68 2.69
C VAL A 157 -4.52 -14.98 3.58
N GLU A 158 -4.80 -16.27 3.82
CA GLU A 158 -5.77 -16.69 4.84
C GLU A 158 -5.00 -17.04 6.13
N LEU A 159 -5.33 -16.37 7.22
CA LEU A 159 -4.70 -16.56 8.52
C LEU A 159 -5.71 -17.13 9.51
N GLU A 160 -5.40 -18.30 10.06
CA GLU A 160 -6.14 -18.89 11.19
C GLU A 160 -5.35 -18.63 12.47
N GLY A 161 -5.99 -18.04 13.48
CA GLY A 161 -5.36 -17.74 14.76
C GLY A 161 -6.37 -17.69 15.91
N ASN A 162 -5.88 -17.49 17.14
CA ASN A 162 -6.74 -17.21 18.28
C ASN A 162 -6.77 -15.71 18.57
N LEU A 163 -7.95 -15.17 18.86
CA LEU A 163 -8.08 -13.78 19.26
C LEU A 163 -7.23 -13.48 20.49
N GLY A 164 -7.09 -14.43 21.43
CA GLY A 164 -6.26 -14.30 22.63
C GLY A 164 -4.75 -14.23 22.38
N ASP A 165 -4.29 -14.51 21.15
CA ASP A 165 -2.88 -14.44 20.81
C ASP A 165 -2.47 -12.98 20.60
N ARG A 166 -1.40 -12.56 21.30
CA ARG A 166 -0.87 -11.19 21.24
C ARG A 166 -0.61 -10.72 19.80
N GLU A 167 -0.11 -11.60 18.94
CA GLU A 167 0.17 -11.27 17.54
C GLU A 167 -1.09 -10.97 16.72
N VAL A 168 -2.18 -11.73 16.95
CA VAL A 168 -3.47 -11.49 16.30
C VAL A 168 -4.09 -10.19 16.81
N GLN A 169 -3.97 -9.92 18.11
CA GLN A 169 -4.43 -8.68 18.73
C GLN A 169 -3.71 -7.44 18.16
N GLU A 170 -2.38 -7.47 18.08
CA GLU A 170 -1.57 -6.38 17.55
C GLU A 170 -1.89 -6.12 16.07
N LEU A 171 -2.06 -7.19 15.29
CA LEU A 171 -2.48 -7.10 13.89
C LEU A 171 -3.85 -6.42 13.75
N LEU A 172 -4.85 -6.88 14.49
CA LEU A 172 -6.20 -6.33 14.44
C LEU A 172 -6.27 -4.88 14.95
N ALA A 173 -5.54 -4.56 16.02
CA ALA A 173 -5.46 -3.20 16.57
C ALA A 173 -4.79 -2.23 15.59
N THR A 174 -3.73 -2.68 14.91
CA THR A 174 -3.06 -1.90 13.87
C THR A 174 -3.96 -1.72 12.64
N ALA A 175 -4.64 -2.78 12.22
CA ALA A 175 -5.56 -2.75 11.10
C ALA A 175 -6.72 -1.75 11.34
N LEU A 176 -7.32 -1.75 12.55
CA LEU A 176 -8.41 -0.85 12.90
C LEU A 176 -8.03 0.65 12.80
N GLN A 177 -6.77 0.98 13.05
CA GLN A 177 -6.25 2.35 12.91
C GLN A 177 -5.83 2.70 11.47
N GLY A 178 -5.74 1.69 10.61
CA GLY A 178 -5.37 1.81 9.21
C GLY A 178 -6.55 2.17 8.29
N ASP A 179 -6.24 2.23 7.00
CA ASP A 179 -7.21 2.51 5.96
C ASP A 179 -7.85 1.19 5.51
N MET A 180 -9.01 0.87 6.08
CA MET A 180 -9.79 -0.33 5.79
C MET A 180 -11.22 0.05 5.41
N GLU A 181 -11.91 -0.80 4.63
CA GLU A 181 -13.32 -0.60 4.31
C GLU A 181 -14.20 -0.51 5.58
N PRO A 182 -15.22 0.38 5.64
CA PRO A 182 -15.99 0.60 6.86
C PRO A 182 -16.65 -0.65 7.44
N GLY A 183 -17.10 -1.58 6.59
CA GLY A 183 -17.69 -2.84 7.02
C GLY A 183 -16.67 -3.82 7.62
N ALA A 184 -15.41 -3.77 7.18
CA ALA A 184 -14.33 -4.55 7.75
C ALA A 184 -13.88 -3.97 9.10
N ARG A 185 -13.75 -2.64 9.20
CA ARG A 185 -13.47 -1.95 10.47
C ARG A 185 -14.50 -2.27 11.54
N LEU A 186 -15.78 -2.31 11.17
CA LEU A 186 -16.87 -2.68 12.09
C LEU A 186 -16.69 -4.09 12.66
N GLN A 187 -16.35 -5.05 11.80
CA GLN A 187 -16.11 -6.42 12.23
C GLN A 187 -14.89 -6.53 13.16
N VAL A 188 -13.79 -5.85 12.81
CA VAL A 188 -12.58 -5.81 13.64
C VAL A 188 -12.86 -5.18 15.01
N ALA A 189 -13.55 -4.04 15.06
CA ALA A 189 -13.95 -3.40 16.31
C ALA A 189 -14.83 -4.32 17.17
N GLY A 190 -15.78 -5.02 16.56
CA GLY A 190 -16.63 -6.00 17.24
C GLY A 190 -15.88 -7.20 17.79
N LEU A 191 -14.80 -7.66 17.12
CA LEU A 191 -13.90 -8.69 17.66
C LEU A 191 -13.10 -8.17 18.86
N LEU A 192 -12.49 -6.99 18.69
CA LEU A 192 -11.62 -6.39 19.71
C LEU A 192 -12.38 -6.03 21.00
N ARG A 193 -13.70 -5.80 20.92
CA ARG A 193 -14.57 -5.64 22.10
C ARG A 193 -14.36 -6.74 23.13
N TYR A 194 -14.27 -8.00 22.69
CA TYR A 194 -14.15 -9.16 23.60
C TYR A 194 -12.80 -9.27 24.31
N GLN A 195 -11.81 -8.46 23.93
CA GLN A 195 -10.45 -8.53 24.47
C GLN A 195 -9.83 -7.14 24.70
N ALA A 196 -10.65 -6.18 25.11
CA ALA A 196 -10.22 -4.80 25.36
C ALA A 196 -9.21 -4.63 26.54
N THR A 197 -8.66 -5.72 27.08
CA THR A 197 -7.83 -5.73 28.28
C THR A 197 -6.42 -5.19 28.05
N THR A 198 -5.87 -5.29 26.84
CA THR A 198 -4.53 -4.79 26.52
C THR A 198 -4.52 -3.29 26.21
N THR A 199 -3.39 -2.64 26.50
CA THR A 199 -3.22 -1.20 26.27
C THR A 199 -3.34 -0.86 24.79
N GLU A 200 -2.81 -1.72 23.93
CA GLU A 200 -2.79 -1.57 22.48
C GLU A 200 -4.21 -1.63 21.90
N ILE A 201 -5.02 -2.61 22.32
CA ILE A 201 -6.42 -2.71 21.89
C ILE A 201 -7.23 -1.53 22.41
N ARG A 202 -7.01 -1.12 23.67
CA ARG A 202 -7.68 0.05 24.25
C ARG A 202 -7.40 1.32 23.44
N GLN A 203 -6.15 1.55 23.05
CA GLN A 203 -5.78 2.69 22.23
C GLN A 203 -6.44 2.63 20.84
N ALA A 204 -6.49 1.45 20.22
CA ALA A 204 -7.16 1.26 18.94
C ALA A 204 -8.66 1.55 19.00
N LEU A 205 -9.35 1.07 20.06
CA LEU A 205 -10.77 1.36 20.27
C LEU A 205 -11.02 2.84 20.59
N ILE A 206 -10.16 3.49 21.38
CA ILE A 206 -10.24 4.95 21.62
C ILE A 206 -10.07 5.73 20.31
N TYR A 207 -9.10 5.33 19.48
CA TYR A 207 -8.89 5.94 18.18
C TYR A 207 -10.13 5.80 17.29
N ALA A 208 -10.69 4.59 17.18
CA ALA A 208 -11.90 4.33 16.41
C ALA A 208 -13.10 5.12 16.94
N LEU A 209 -13.25 5.25 18.27
CA LEU A 209 -14.30 6.05 18.88
C LEU A 209 -14.22 7.53 18.51
N LEU A 210 -13.01 8.09 18.50
CA LEU A 210 -12.80 9.52 18.29
C LEU A 210 -12.72 9.93 16.82
N GLN A 211 -12.22 9.04 15.95
CA GLN A 211 -11.84 9.38 14.58
C GLN A 211 -12.65 8.65 13.50
N ASP A 212 -13.33 7.54 13.82
CA ASP A 212 -14.02 6.77 12.77
C ASP A 212 -15.30 7.49 12.30
N GLU A 213 -15.41 7.68 10.99
CA GLU A 213 -16.56 8.30 10.34
C GLU A 213 -17.83 7.45 10.49
N ASN A 214 -17.69 6.12 10.53
CA ASN A 214 -18.81 5.20 10.60
C ASN A 214 -19.36 5.09 12.04
N PRO A 215 -20.63 5.46 12.29
CA PRO A 215 -21.23 5.40 13.61
C PRO A 215 -21.28 3.99 14.20
N GLY A 216 -21.41 2.94 13.38
CA GLY A 216 -21.41 1.55 13.86
C GLY A 216 -20.09 1.18 14.51
N VAL A 217 -18.97 1.62 13.92
CA VAL A 217 -17.63 1.36 14.47
C VAL A 217 -17.46 2.06 15.81
N ARG A 218 -17.94 3.32 15.92
CA ARG A 218 -17.91 4.06 17.19
C ARG A 218 -18.73 3.36 18.29
N ILE A 219 -19.88 2.77 17.95
CA ILE A 219 -20.72 2.03 18.90
C ILE A 219 -19.96 0.80 19.42
N GLU A 220 -19.40 -0.03 18.54
CA GLU A 220 -18.60 -1.19 18.96
C GLU A 220 -17.40 -0.79 19.83
N ALA A 221 -16.75 0.33 19.48
CA ALA A 221 -15.66 0.88 20.29
C ALA A 221 -16.11 1.31 21.69
N VAL A 222 -17.26 1.98 21.83
CA VAL A 222 -17.83 2.30 23.16
C VAL A 222 -18.13 1.02 23.93
N GLU A 223 -18.71 0.01 23.29
CA GLU A 223 -19.07 -1.23 23.98
C GLU A 223 -17.84 -1.96 24.52
N GLY A 224 -16.75 -2.04 23.74
CA GLY A 224 -15.47 -2.60 24.20
C GLY A 224 -14.84 -1.82 25.34
N LEU A 225 -14.89 -0.50 25.28
CA LEU A 225 -14.33 0.34 26.34
C LEU A 225 -15.18 0.35 27.62
N ARG A 226 -16.51 0.16 27.50
CA ARG A 226 -17.44 0.14 28.64
C ARG A 226 -17.19 -1.04 29.57
N GLU A 227 -16.82 -2.21 29.03
CA GLU A 227 -16.50 -3.40 29.83
C GLU A 227 -15.29 -3.17 30.75
N LEU A 228 -14.38 -2.26 30.38
CA LEU A 228 -13.24 -1.85 31.21
C LEU A 228 -13.60 -0.78 32.24
N ALA A 229 -14.48 0.16 31.88
CA ALA A 229 -14.91 1.23 32.79
C ALA A 229 -15.72 0.70 33.99
N GLY A 230 -16.29 -0.50 33.88
CA GLY A 230 -16.92 -1.21 34.99
C GLY A 230 -15.92 -1.83 35.99
N ASP A 231 -14.64 -1.97 35.62
CA ASP A 231 -13.59 -2.60 36.43
C ASP A 231 -12.78 -1.58 37.25
N ASP A 232 -12.94 -0.28 36.98
CA ASP A 232 -12.25 0.83 37.67
C ASP A 232 -13.03 1.31 38.92
N GLN A 233 -13.61 0.37 39.69
CA GLN A 233 -14.01 0.65 41.08
C GLN A 233 -12.76 0.60 41.98
N VAL A 234 -11.96 1.67 41.92
CA VAL A 234 -11.06 2.10 43.00
C VAL A 234 -11.43 3.51 43.41
#